data_AF-X0TJP9-F1
#
_entry.id   AF-X0TJP9-F1
#
_cell.length_a   1.000
_cell.length_b   1.000
_cell.length_c   1.000
_cell.angle_alpha   90.00
_cell.angle_beta   90.00
_cell.angle_gamma   90.00
#
_symmetry.space_group_name_H-M   'P 1'
#
loop_
_entity.id
_entity.type
_entity.pdbx_description
1 polymer ?
#
loop_
_entity_poly.entity_id
_entity_poly.type
_entity_poly.pdbx_seq_one_letter_code
_entity_poly.pdbx_strand_id
1 'polypeptide(L)' 'VAKINNLQAQREVQKVIKNKKASKVLFEEISPRYLERNGGYTRIVKTGFRKGDAAPLAVIEFVE' A
#
# COMPACT_ATOMS: atom_id res chain seq x y z
N VAL A 1 6.66 8.85 1.07
CA VAL A 1 7.94 8.19 0.73
C VAL A 1 8.01 7.86 -0.76
N ALA A 2 7.23 6.90 -1.28
CA ALA A 2 7.33 6.50 -2.69
C ALA A 2 7.10 7.64 -3.71
N LYS A 3 6.18 8.57 -3.41
CA LYS A 3 5.89 9.76 -4.23
C LYS A 3 7.10 10.63 -4.58
N ILE A 4 8.10 10.68 -3.71
CA ILE A 4 9.30 11.52 -3.90
C ILE A 4 10.23 10.89 -4.96
N ASN A 5 10.12 9.57 -5.17
CA ASN A 5 10.83 8.79 -6.18
C ASN A 5 12.34 9.13 -6.35
N ASN A 6 13.06 9.24 -5.24
CA ASN A 6 14.52 9.42 -5.23
C ASN A 6 15.24 8.18 -4.66
N LEU A 7 16.57 8.13 -4.78
CA LEU A 7 17.38 6.99 -4.31
C LEU A 7 17.19 6.72 -2.81
N GLN A 8 17.05 7.77 -2.00
CA GLN A 8 16.84 7.64 -0.57
C GLN A 8 15.48 6.96 -0.27
N ALA A 9 14.41 7.41 -0.92
CA ALA A 9 13.08 6.83 -0.78
C ALA A 9 13.06 5.36 -1.22
N GLN A 10 13.76 5.02 -2.30
CA GLN A 10 13.90 3.63 -2.74
C GLN A 10 14.59 2.76 -1.69
N ARG A 11 15.70 3.25 -1.10
CA ARG A 11 16.40 2.54 -0.02
C ARG A 11 15.53 2.37 1.22
N GLU A 12 14.77 3.39 1.61
CA GLU A 12 13.84 3.32 2.73
C GLU A 12 12.74 2.29 2.51
N VAL A 13 12.12 2.28 1.33
CA VAL A 13 11.11 1.30 0.97
C VAL A 13 11.70 -0.12 0.97
N GLN A 14 12.91 -0.31 0.43
CA GLN A 14 13.55 -1.63 0.36
C GLN A 14 13.95 -2.21 1.72
N LYS A 15 14.08 -1.39 2.77
CA LYS A 15 14.25 -1.90 4.15
C LYS A 15 13.02 -2.66 4.64
N VAL A 16 11.83 -2.23 4.22
CA VAL A 16 10.54 -2.81 4.63
C VAL A 16 10.08 -3.85 3.61
N ILE A 17 10.06 -3.48 2.32
CA ILE A 17 9.66 -4.33 1.21
C ILE A 17 10.92 -4.98 0.62
N LYS A 18 11.25 -6.17 1.11
CA LYS A 18 12.42 -6.93 0.61
C LYS A 18 12.22 -7.48 -0.81
N ASN A 19 10.98 -7.59 -1.27
CA ASN A 19 10.68 -8.07 -2.62
C ASN A 19 10.91 -6.96 -3.66
N LYS A 20 11.93 -7.13 -4.50
CA LYS A 20 12.31 -6.19 -5.56
C LYS A 20 11.22 -5.97 -6.62
N LYS A 21 10.40 -6.99 -6.93
CA LYS A 21 9.30 -6.86 -7.89
C LYS A 21 8.20 -5.97 -7.31
N ALA A 22 7.83 -6.21 -6.06
CA ALA A 22 6.81 -5.42 -5.37
C ALA A 22 7.23 -3.96 -5.19
N SER A 23 8.49 -3.70 -4.83
CA SER A 23 9.00 -2.33 -4.72
C SER A 23 9.04 -1.64 -6.08
N LYS A 24 9.40 -2.35 -7.17
CA LYS A 24 9.33 -1.81 -8.54
C LYS A 24 7.92 -1.36 -8.91
N VAL A 25 6.91 -2.22 -8.72
CA VAL A 25 5.49 -1.89 -8.96
C VAL A 25 5.04 -0.68 -8.13
N LEU A 26 5.49 -0.58 -6.88
CA LEU A 26 5.16 0.57 -6.03
C LEU A 26 5.63 1.90 -6.62
N PHE A 27 6.84 1.94 -7.20
CA PHE A 27 7.39 3.18 -7.76
C PHE A 27 6.93 3.45 -9.19
N GLU A 28 6.76 2.42 -10.02
CA GLU A 28 6.44 2.58 -11.44
C GLU A 28 4.93 2.70 -11.71
N GLU A 29 4.09 2.01 -10.94
CA GLU A 29 2.65 1.95 -11.20
C GLU A 29 1.82 2.66 -10.14
N ILE A 30 2.09 2.37 -8.86
CA ILE A 30 1.24 2.84 -7.75
C ILE A 30 1.55 4.31 -7.44
N SER A 31 2.83 4.68 -7.29
CA SER A 31 3.24 6.02 -6.90
C SER A 31 2.75 7.11 -7.87
N PRO A 32 2.86 6.96 -9.21
CA PRO A 32 2.37 7.96 -10.15
C PRO A 32 0.86 8.19 -10.07
N ARG A 33 0.07 7.12 -9.86
CA ARG A 33 -1.41 7.21 -9.74
C ARG A 33 -1.86 8.11 -8.59
N TYR A 34 -1.06 8.22 -7.53
CA TYR A 34 -1.44 8.97 -6.34
C TYR A 34 -0.85 10.37 -6.25
N LEU A 35 -0.11 10.87 -7.24
CA LEU A 35 0.66 12.11 -7.11
C LEU A 35 -0.15 13.28 -6.56
N GLU A 36 -1.34 13.53 -7.11
CA GLU A 36 -2.23 14.64 -6.74
C GLU A 36 -2.92 14.47 -5.38
N ARG A 37 -2.97 13.24 -4.85
CA ARG A 37 -3.72 12.91 -3.64
C ARG A 37 -2.93 13.17 -2.36
N ASN A 38 -3.31 14.15 -1.56
CA ASN A 38 -2.61 14.47 -0.31
C ASN A 38 -3.07 13.63 0.91
N GLY A 39 -2.98 12.31 0.83
CA GLY A 39 -3.25 11.39 1.94
C GLY A 39 -4.39 10.39 1.71
N GLY A 40 -4.54 9.43 2.63
CA GLY A 40 -5.60 8.41 2.57
C GLY A 40 -5.51 7.51 1.33
N TYR A 41 -4.37 6.83 1.15
CA TYR A 41 -4.08 5.97 -0.02
C TYR A 41 -4.70 4.57 0.06
N THR A 42 -5.19 4.20 1.24
CA THR A 42 -5.84 2.91 1.49
C THR A 42 -7.22 3.13 2.11
N ARG A 43 -8.12 2.19 1.87
CA ARG A 43 -9.44 2.11 2.49
C ARG A 43 -9.59 0.76 3.16
N ILE A 44 -10.30 0.75 4.29
CA ILE A 44 -10.70 -0.46 5.00
C ILE A 44 -12.22 -0.56 4.95
N VAL A 45 -12.73 -1.66 4.43
CA VAL A 45 -14.16 -1.99 4.41
C VAL A 45 -14.40 -3.14 5.39
N LYS A 46 -15.18 -2.87 6.45
CA LYS A 46 -15.60 -3.91 7.39
C LYS A 46 -16.59 -4.84 6.69
N THR A 47 -16.40 -6.14 6.84
CA THR A 47 -17.28 -7.13 6.21
C THR A 47 -18.15 -7.80 7.26
N GLY A 48 -17.69 -8.91 7.83
CA GLY A 48 -18.43 -9.68 8.83
C GLY A 48 -17.49 -10.43 9.76
N PHE A 49 -17.95 -11.53 10.34
CA PHE A 49 -17.15 -12.33 11.25
C PHE A 49 -16.67 -13.63 10.59
N ARG A 50 -15.43 -14.02 10.88
CA ARG A 50 -14.85 -15.27 10.40
C ARG A 50 -15.55 -16.47 11.05
N LYS A 51 -15.90 -17.46 10.24
CA LYS A 51 -16.50 -18.70 10.71
C LYS A 51 -15.47 -19.50 11.52
N GLY A 52 -15.83 -19.90 12.75
CA GLY A 52 -15.01 -20.72 13.64
C GLY A 52 -14.56 -19.98 14.89
N ASP A 53 -14.03 -18.77 14.75
CA ASP A 53 -13.51 -17.96 15.86
C ASP A 53 -14.21 -16.61 16.04
N ALA A 54 -15.23 -16.32 15.21
CA ALA A 54 -15.98 -15.08 15.23
C ALA A 54 -15.09 -13.82 15.17
N ALA A 55 -13.91 -13.90 14.54
CA ALA A 55 -13.02 -12.76 14.42
C ALA A 55 -13.60 -11.72 13.43
N PRO A 56 -13.64 -10.42 13.77
CA PRO A 56 -14.11 -9.40 12.84
C PRO A 56 -13.16 -9.26 11.66
N LEU A 57 -13.70 -9.42 10.45
CA LEU A 57 -12.98 -9.32 9.19
C LEU A 57 -13.15 -7.93 8.58
N ALA A 58 -12.12 -7.54 7.83
CA ALA A 58 -12.15 -6.38 6.99
C ALA A 58 -11.30 -6.62 5.73
N VAL A 59 -11.67 -5.95 4.65
CA VAL A 59 -10.90 -5.91 3.41
C VAL A 59 -10.14 -4.59 3.37
N ILE A 60 -8.85 -4.65 3.06
CA ILE A 60 -8.02 -3.47 2.80
C ILE A 60 -7.76 -3.37 1.31
N GLU A 61 -7.99 -2.19 0.75
CA GLU A 61 -7.82 -1.89 -0.67
C GLU A 61 -7.09 -0.56 -0.86
N PHE A 62 -6.49 -0.39 -2.03
CA PHE A 62 -6.04 0.92 -2.48
C PHE A 62 -7.25 1.77 -2.90
N VAL A 63 -7.18 3.07 -2.63
CA VAL A 63 -8.23 4.01 -3.08
C VAL A 63 -7.98 4.34 -4.55
N GLU A 64 -8.99 4.42 -5.41
CA GLU A 64 -8.80 4.97 -6.77
C GLU A 64 -8.89 6.51 -6.75
#